data_AF-A0A0F9NSZ2-F1
#
_entry.id   AF-A0A0F9NSZ2-F1
#
_cell.length_a   1.000
_cell.length_b   1.000
_cell.length_c   1.000
_cell.angle_alpha   90.00
_cell.angle_beta   90.00
_cell.angle_gamma   90.00
#
_symmetry.space_group_name_H-M   'P 1'
#
loop_
_entity.id
_entity.type
_entity.pdbx_description
1 polymer ?
#
loop_
_entity_poly.entity_id
_entity_poly.type
_entity_poly.pdbx_seq_one_letter_code
_entity_poly.pdbx_strand_id
1 'polypeptide(L)'
;MTEARLKELEAICESATPGPWRVALRSSDQRVDSQDKEGVWWRLVELTSFERNDGDISFIAASRTAIPELVAEIRRLKHVISLTIPGKLTL
;
A
#
# COMPACT_ATOMS: atom_id res chain seq x y z
N MET A 1 8.22 -12.71 9.59
CA MET A 1 8.40 -11.23 9.57
C MET A 1 8.90 -10.77 10.94
N THR A 2 10.07 -10.12 11.01
CA THR A 2 10.59 -9.54 12.26
C THR A 2 9.81 -8.28 12.66
N GLU A 3 9.90 -7.88 13.93
CA GLU A 3 9.29 -6.62 14.40
C GLU A 3 9.91 -5.39 13.74
N ALA A 4 11.24 -5.40 13.56
CA ALA A 4 11.95 -4.33 12.87
C ALA A 4 11.44 -4.15 11.43
N ARG A 5 11.32 -5.26 10.67
CA ARG A 5 10.84 -5.20 9.28
C ARG A 5 9.38 -4.76 9.19
N LEU A 6 8.54 -5.19 10.13
CA LEU A 6 7.14 -4.78 10.16
C LEU A 6 6.99 -3.28 10.42
N LYS A 7 7.79 -2.74 11.34
CA LYS A 7 7.84 -1.29 11.63
C LYS A 7 8.33 -0.48 10.43
N GLU A 8 9.32 -0.98 9.68
CA GLU A 8 9.78 -0.34 8.45
C GLU A 8 8.66 -0.27 7.39
N LEU A 9 7.91 -1.37 7.20
CA LEU A 9 6.81 -1.42 6.24
C LEU A 9 5.66 -0.49 6.64
N GLU A 10 5.36 -0.40 7.93
CA GLU A 10 4.41 0.57 8.51
C GLU A 10 4.82 2.01 8.17
N ALA A 11 6.07 2.38 8.40
CA ALA A 11 6.57 3.72 8.09
C ALA A 11 6.52 4.05 6.58
N ILE A 12 6.78 3.06 5.72
CA ILE A 12 6.60 3.23 4.26
C ILE A 12 5.13 3.48 3.92
N CYS A 13 4.20 2.76 4.55
CA CYS A 13 2.77 2.95 4.34
C CYS A 13 2.27 4.31 4.84
N GLU A 14 2.73 4.75 6.00
CA GLU A 14 2.35 6.04 6.61
C GLU A 14 2.90 7.25 5.84
N SER A 15 4.07 7.10 5.23
CA SER A 15 4.68 8.15 4.39
C SER A 15 4.13 8.19 2.97
N ALA A 16 3.43 7.14 2.54
CA ALA A 16 2.70 7.19 1.28
C ALA A 16 1.61 8.25 1.38
N THR A 17 1.27 8.86 0.23
CA THR A 17 0.11 9.75 0.15
C THR A 17 -1.11 9.03 0.75
N PRO A 18 -2.09 9.72 1.37
CA PRO A 18 -3.38 9.14 1.78
C PRO A 18 -4.38 9.03 0.62
N GLY A 19 -5.20 7.97 0.60
CA GLY A 19 -6.23 7.76 -0.42
C GLY A 19 -7.40 8.75 -0.32
N PRO A 20 -8.37 8.72 -1.26
CA PRO A 20 -8.62 7.65 -2.24
C PRO A 20 -7.76 7.74 -3.52
N TRP A 21 -7.40 6.57 -4.06
CA TRP A 21 -6.65 6.40 -5.32
C TRP A 21 -7.57 6.09 -6.48
N ARG A 22 -7.24 6.56 -7.68
CA ARG A 22 -7.92 6.15 -8.91
C ARG A 22 -6.92 5.83 -10.02
N VAL A 23 -7.18 4.76 -10.74
CA VAL A 23 -6.50 4.45 -11.99
C VAL A 23 -7.19 5.23 -13.11
N ALA A 24 -6.42 5.98 -13.88
CA ALA A 24 -6.87 6.59 -15.11
C ALA A 24 -6.12 5.94 -16.29
N LEU A 25 -6.86 5.18 -17.09
CA LEU A 25 -6.37 4.58 -18.33
C LEU A 25 -6.78 5.51 -19.48
N ARG A 26 -5.79 6.09 -20.18
CA ARG A 26 -6.03 6.89 -21.39
C ARG A 26 -5.26 6.30 -22.56
N SER A 27 -5.68 6.66 -23.77
CA SER A 27 -5.04 6.22 -25.01
C SER A 27 -3.57 6.65 -25.11
N SER A 28 -3.15 7.70 -24.39
CA SER A 28 -1.81 8.27 -24.37
C SER A 28 -0.99 8.00 -23.09
N ASP A 29 -1.62 7.62 -21.98
CA ASP A 29 -0.97 7.41 -20.68
C ASP A 29 -1.80 6.50 -19.77
N GLN A 30 -1.14 5.67 -18.96
CA GLN A 30 -1.76 5.00 -17.82
C GLN A 30 -1.20 5.66 -16.56
N ARG A 31 -2.08 6.13 -15.66
CA ARG A 31 -1.65 6.81 -14.43
C ARG A 31 -2.46 6.44 -13.19
N VAL A 32 -1.85 6.65 -12.03
CA VAL A 32 -2.52 6.62 -10.72
C VAL A 32 -2.61 8.04 -10.20
N ASP A 33 -3.84 8.48 -9.98
CA ASP A 33 -4.16 9.80 -9.43
C ASP A 33 -4.65 9.66 -7.98
N SER A 34 -4.49 10.72 -7.20
CA SER A 34 -5.09 10.87 -5.88
C SER A 34 -5.87 12.15 -5.81
N GLN A 35 -6.94 12.15 -5.00
CA GLN A 35 -7.66 13.37 -4.69
C GLN A 35 -7.36 13.75 -3.24
N ASP A 36 -6.94 14.99 -3.01
CA ASP A 36 -6.84 15.50 -1.64
C ASP A 36 -8.22 15.85 -1.05
N LYS A 37 -8.23 16.30 0.20
CA LYS A 37 -9.47 16.59 0.94
C LYS A 37 -10.23 17.79 0.36
N GLU A 38 -9.52 18.64 -0.36
CA GLU A 38 -9.99 19.84 -1.03
C GLU A 38 -10.53 19.53 -2.45
N GLY A 39 -10.41 18.28 -2.90
CA GLY A 39 -10.93 17.83 -4.19
C GLY A 39 -9.94 18.00 -5.35
N VAL A 40 -8.69 18.41 -5.09
CA VAL A 40 -7.66 18.61 -6.10
C VAL A 40 -7.04 17.26 -6.48
N TRP A 41 -6.85 17.06 -7.78
CA TRP A 41 -6.27 15.84 -8.34
C TRP A 41 -4.75 15.97 -8.49
N TRP A 42 -4.01 15.05 -7.87
CA TRP A 42 -2.57 14.93 -7.96
C TRP A 42 -2.19 13.67 -8.74
N ARG A 43 -1.27 13.81 -9.70
CA ARG A 43 -0.68 12.68 -10.42
C ARG A 43 0.45 12.10 -9.58
N LEU A 44 0.43 10.80 -9.32
CA LEU A 44 1.44 10.14 -8.49
C LEU A 44 2.34 9.17 -9.26
N VAL A 45 1.76 8.39 -10.17
CA VAL A 45 2.49 7.40 -10.97
C VAL A 45 2.01 7.50 -12.40
N GLU A 46 2.94 7.49 -13.35
CA GLU A 46 2.68 7.45 -14.79
C GLU A 46 3.51 6.32 -15.39
N LEU A 47 2.86 5.37 -16.06
CA LEU A 47 3.53 4.36 -16.85
C LEU A 47 3.66 4.88 -18.28
N THR A 48 4.89 4.98 -18.76
CA THR A 48 5.17 5.43 -20.12
C THR A 48 4.69 4.41 -21.14
N SER A 49 4.48 4.86 -22.39
CA SER A 49 3.85 4.06 -23.46
C SER A 49 4.53 2.72 -23.78
N PHE A 50 5.80 2.52 -23.39
CA PHE A 50 6.56 1.30 -23.66
C PHE A 50 6.37 0.21 -22.60
N GLU A 51 5.75 0.53 -21.46
CA GLU A 51 5.55 -0.37 -20.31
C GLU A 51 4.07 -0.50 -19.95
N ARG A 52 3.17 -0.13 -20.86
CA ARG A 52 1.73 -0.15 -20.59
C ARG A 52 1.22 -1.56 -20.39
N ASN A 53 0.88 -1.84 -19.14
CA ASN A 53 0.16 -3.02 -18.72
C ASN A 53 -0.92 -2.57 -17.73
N ASP A 54 -2.18 -2.70 -18.12
CA ASP A 54 -3.32 -2.35 -17.26
C ASP A 54 -3.26 -3.08 -15.90
N GLY A 55 -2.64 -4.26 -15.86
CA GLY A 55 -2.40 -5.04 -14.65
C GLY A 55 -1.43 -4.37 -13.69
N ASP A 56 -0.33 -3.81 -14.16
CA ASP A 56 0.70 -3.21 -13.30
C ASP A 56 0.17 -1.97 -12.60
N ILE A 57 -0.58 -1.14 -13.33
CA ILE A 57 -1.13 0.07 -12.74
C ILE A 57 -2.28 -0.20 -11.77
N SER A 58 -3.11 -1.20 -12.09
CA SER A 58 -4.16 -1.69 -11.18
C SER A 58 -3.54 -2.26 -9.91
N PHE A 59 -2.45 -3.02 -10.04
CA PHE A 59 -1.70 -3.57 -8.91
C PHE A 59 -1.11 -2.47 -8.03
N ILE A 60 -0.47 -1.46 -8.61
CA ILE A 60 0.12 -0.33 -7.87
C ILE A 60 -0.96 0.46 -7.13
N ALA A 61 -2.10 0.73 -7.78
CA ALA A 61 -3.21 1.43 -7.15
C ALA A 61 -3.82 0.61 -6.00
N ALA A 62 -4.07 -0.68 -6.22
CA ALA A 62 -4.63 -1.56 -5.19
C ALA A 62 -3.66 -1.75 -4.01
N SER A 63 -2.36 -1.83 -4.27
CA SER A 63 -1.31 -2.02 -3.25
C SER A 63 -1.29 -0.91 -2.21
N ARG A 64 -1.64 0.33 -2.58
CA ARG A 64 -1.68 1.46 -1.65
C ARG A 64 -2.76 1.33 -0.57
N THR A 65 -3.76 0.49 -0.78
CA THR A 65 -4.77 0.14 0.23
C THR A 65 -4.46 -1.21 0.87
N ALA A 66 -4.14 -2.21 0.05
CA ALA A 66 -3.96 -3.57 0.51
C ALA A 66 -2.71 -3.77 1.41
N ILE A 67 -1.61 -3.06 1.16
CA ILE A 67 -0.38 -3.22 1.96
C ILE A 67 -0.58 -2.72 3.41
N PRO A 68 -1.11 -1.50 3.66
CA PRO A 68 -1.45 -1.07 5.02
C PRO A 68 -2.37 -2.06 5.76
N GLU A 69 -3.39 -2.58 5.07
CA GLU A 69 -4.31 -3.59 5.64
C GLU A 69 -3.58 -4.89 5.99
N LEU A 70 -2.71 -5.39 5.10
CA LEU A 70 -1.90 -6.58 5.37
C LEU A 70 -0.95 -6.37 6.56
N VAL A 71 -0.33 -5.19 6.67
CA VAL A 71 0.56 -4.86 7.78
C VAL A 71 -0.21 -4.86 9.10
N ALA A 72 -1.38 -4.22 9.13
CA ALA A 72 -2.27 -4.22 10.29
C ALA A 72 -2.73 -5.63 10.68
N GLU A 73 -3.04 -6.48 9.69
CA GLU A 73 -3.44 -7.87 9.95
C GLU A 73 -2.29 -8.71 10.51
N ILE A 74 -1.07 -8.54 9.99
CA ILE A 74 0.11 -9.21 10.54
C ILE A 74 0.36 -8.79 11.99
N ARG A 75 0.22 -7.50 12.33
CA ARG A 75 0.29 -7.01 13.72
C ARG A 75 -0.72 -7.73 14.61
N ARG A 76 -1.98 -7.77 14.17
CA ARG A 76 -3.07 -8.43 14.89
C ARG A 76 -2.77 -9.90 15.12
N LEU A 77 -2.35 -10.63 14.08
CA LEU A 77 -2.02 -12.05 14.17
C LEU A 77 -0.85 -12.30 15.13
N LYS A 78 0.23 -11.51 15.06
CA LYS A 78 1.36 -11.63 16.00
C LYS A 78 0.95 -11.38 17.44
N HIS A 79 0.06 -10.41 17.67
CA HIS A 79 -0.51 -10.16 18.99
C HIS A 79 -1.33 -11.37 19.50
N VAL A 80 -2.23 -11.91 18.69
CA VAL A 80 -3.03 -13.11 19.04
C VAL A 80 -2.14 -14.31 19.36
N ILE A 81 -1.09 -14.52 18.57
CA ILE A 81 -0.12 -15.61 18.81
C ILE A 81 0.60 -15.41 20.15
N SER A 82 1.02 -14.18 20.47
CA SER A 82 1.71 -13.89 21.75
C SER A 82 0.83 -14.15 22.98
N LEU A 83 -0.49 -13.99 22.84
CA LEU A 83 -1.46 -14.26 23.91
C LEU A 83 -1.81 -15.75 24.02
N THR A 84 -1.85 -16.47 22.89
CA THR A 84 -2.25 -17.88 22.83
C THR A 84 -1.10 -18.83 23.18
N ILE A 85 0.16 -18.42 23.00
CA ILE A 85 1.35 -19.23 23.30
C ILE A 85 2.25 -18.47 24.28
N PRO A 86 1.98 -18.53 25.59
CA PRO A 86 2.85 -17.90 26.58
C PRO A 86 4.23 -18.56 26.56
N GLY A 87 5.27 -17.80 26.21
CA GLY A 87 6.68 -18.18 26.43
C GLY A 87 7.54 -18.47 25.19
N LYS A 88 7.03 -18.35 23.95
CA LYS A 88 7.89 -18.40 22.75
C LYS A 88 7.50 -17.31 21.78
N LEU A 89 8.17 -16.16 21.91
CA LEU A 89 8.54 -15.23 20.82
C LEU A 89 9.21 -14.01 21.47
N THR A 90 10.28 -14.25 22.22
CA THR A 90 11.37 -13.26 22.27
C THR A 90 12.12 -13.42 20.96
N LEU A 91 12.13 -12.31 20.20
CA LEU A 91 12.61 -12.12 18.82
C LEU A 91 13.77 -13.00 18.35
#